data_AF-W7TRB9-F1
#
_entry.id   AF-W7TRB9-F1
#
_cell.length_a   1.000
_cell.length_b   1.000
_cell.length_c   1.000
_cell.angle_alpha   90.00
_cell.angle_beta   90.00
_cell.angle_gamma   90.00
#
_symmetry.space_group_name_H-M   'P 1'
#
loop_
_entity.id
_entity.type
_entity.pdbx_description
1 polymer ?
#
loop_
_entity_poly.entity_id
_entity_poly.type
_entity_poly.pdbx_seq_one_letter_code
_entity_poly.pdbx_strand_id
1 'polypeptide(L)'
;MAGKADKAKAVGKTLKKGVSTRKTRVHTKVHFYRPKTLKLDRKPKYARKAVPHLQKMDKYRLIRYPLTTESAMKKIEDNNTLVFIVDLTANKRQIKVRLPPSLPPSLPSVLPPFLPFPLLPFIHAFVIPLLSAFLCHWCPGASPGFDSEIFYLRPSLPPSLP
;
A
#
# COMPACT_ATOMS: atom_id res chain seq x y z
N MET A 1 70.10 -23.00 -11.17
CA MET A 1 69.59 -23.35 -12.52
C MET A 1 68.90 -24.71 -12.43
N ALA A 2 67.60 -24.82 -12.70
CA ALA A 2 66.90 -26.10 -12.64
C ALA A 2 67.48 -27.12 -13.63
N GLY A 3 67.71 -28.36 -13.19
CA GLY A 3 68.35 -29.40 -13.99
C GLY A 3 67.50 -29.85 -15.18
N LYS A 4 68.13 -30.40 -16.24
CA LYS A 4 67.43 -30.92 -17.43
C LYS A 4 66.34 -31.94 -17.07
N ALA A 5 66.57 -32.74 -16.02
CA ALA A 5 65.61 -33.72 -15.52
C ALA A 5 64.34 -33.07 -14.92
N ASP A 6 64.48 -31.95 -14.21
CA ASP A 6 63.34 -31.24 -13.60
C ASP A 6 62.47 -30.58 -14.66
N LYS A 7 63.10 -30.06 -15.73
CA LYS A 7 62.40 -29.50 -16.90
C LYS A 7 61.61 -30.57 -17.65
N ALA A 8 62.20 -31.74 -17.92
CA ALA A 8 61.50 -32.86 -18.56
C ALA A 8 60.33 -33.36 -17.70
N LYS A 9 60.50 -33.44 -16.38
CA LYS A 9 59.42 -33.82 -15.45
C LYS A 9 58.30 -32.77 -15.40
N ALA A 10 58.62 -31.48 -15.43
CA ALA A 10 57.63 -30.40 -15.46
C ALA A 10 56.84 -30.43 -16.79
N VAL A 11 57.51 -30.59 -17.92
CA VAL A 11 56.87 -30.74 -19.23
C VAL A 11 55.99 -32.00 -19.28
N GLY A 12 56.46 -33.15 -18.79
CA GLY A 12 55.65 -34.37 -18.73
C GLY A 12 54.40 -34.25 -17.84
N LYS A 13 54.49 -33.51 -16.72
CA LYS A 13 53.35 -33.25 -15.83
C LYS A 13 52.32 -32.30 -16.46
N THR A 14 52.79 -31.27 -17.14
CA THR A 14 51.92 -30.28 -17.82
C THR A 14 51.24 -30.88 -19.04
N LEU A 15 51.93 -31.70 -19.83
CA LEU A 15 51.34 -32.42 -20.96
C LEU A 15 50.29 -33.45 -20.50
N LYS A 16 50.53 -34.17 -19.40
CA LYS A 16 49.60 -35.21 -18.92
C LYS A 16 48.38 -34.67 -18.18
N LYS A 17 48.48 -33.53 -17.48
CA LYS A 17 47.42 -33.03 -16.58
C LYS A 17 46.95 -31.61 -16.87
N GLY A 18 47.61 -30.89 -17.78
CA GLY A 18 47.39 -29.46 -17.98
C GLY A 18 47.93 -28.60 -16.83
N VAL A 19 48.08 -27.29 -17.06
CA VAL A 19 48.43 -26.33 -16.00
C VAL A 19 47.14 -25.88 -15.33
N SER A 20 46.90 -26.33 -14.10
CA SER A 20 45.76 -25.91 -13.27
C SER A 20 46.26 -25.35 -11.95
N THR A 21 45.93 -24.10 -11.65
CA THR A 21 46.23 -23.46 -10.37
C THR A 21 45.14 -23.83 -9.36
N ARG A 22 45.49 -24.59 -8.31
CA ARG A 22 44.58 -24.80 -7.18
C ARG A 22 44.41 -23.49 -6.40
N LYS A 23 43.19 -22.96 -6.37
CA LYS A 23 42.81 -21.84 -5.52
C LYS A 23 42.04 -22.36 -4.31
N THR A 24 42.61 -22.22 -3.13
CA THR A 24 41.97 -22.63 -1.86
C THR A 24 41.14 -21.49 -1.30
N ARG A 25 39.89 -21.79 -0.89
CA ARG A 25 39.01 -20.84 -0.21
C ARG A 25 39.23 -20.93 1.30
N VAL A 26 39.94 -19.96 1.89
CA VAL A 26 40.12 -19.88 3.35
C VAL A 26 38.91 -19.21 3.99
N HIS A 27 38.32 -19.85 5.00
CA HIS A 27 37.21 -19.30 5.78
C HIS A 27 37.78 -18.79 7.11
N THR A 28 37.68 -17.49 7.37
CA THR A 28 38.30 -16.84 8.54
C THR A 28 37.44 -16.87 9.80
N LYS A 29 36.15 -17.18 9.67
CA LYS A 29 35.21 -17.27 10.79
C LYS A 29 35.13 -18.70 11.31
N VAL A 30 34.98 -18.86 12.63
CA VAL A 30 34.82 -20.16 13.29
C VAL A 30 33.48 -20.81 12.94
N HIS A 31 32.43 -20.01 12.78
CA HIS A 31 31.09 -20.49 12.43
C HIS A 31 30.83 -20.41 10.93
N PHE A 32 30.22 -21.48 10.41
CA PHE A 32 29.73 -21.52 9.03
C PHE A 32 28.34 -20.87 8.95
N TYR A 33 28.17 -19.90 8.04
CA TYR A 33 26.89 -19.23 7.81
C TYR A 33 26.30 -19.67 6.48
N ARG A 34 24.98 -19.84 6.44
CA ARG A 34 24.26 -20.09 5.19
C ARG A 34 24.57 -18.95 4.20
N PRO A 35 25.07 -19.25 2.99
CA PRO A 35 25.32 -18.22 2.00
C PRO A 35 24.01 -17.55 1.60
N LYS A 36 24.08 -16.26 1.30
CA LYS A 36 22.93 -15.53 0.76
C LYS A 36 22.68 -16.04 -0.65
N THR A 37 21.60 -16.79 -0.81
CA THR A 37 21.14 -17.27 -2.10
C THR A 37 20.08 -16.34 -2.65
N LEU A 38 19.85 -16.40 -3.96
CA LEU A 38 18.74 -15.71 -4.60
C LEU A 38 17.42 -16.19 -3.98
N LYS A 39 16.52 -15.26 -3.64
CA LYS A 39 15.14 -15.52 -3.22
C LYS A 39 14.22 -14.98 -4.31
N LEU A 40 13.57 -15.86 -5.07
CA LEU A 40 12.62 -15.46 -6.11
C LEU A 40 11.30 -15.04 -5.48
N ASP A 41 10.67 -14.03 -6.10
CA ASP A 41 9.30 -13.66 -5.76
C ASP A 41 8.30 -14.75 -6.16
N ARG A 42 7.19 -14.81 -5.43
CA ARG A 42 6.13 -15.79 -5.68
C ARG A 42 5.42 -15.50 -7.01
N LYS A 43 5.69 -16.31 -8.04
CA LYS A 43 4.99 -16.30 -9.33
C LYS A 43 4.19 -17.60 -9.49
N PRO A 44 2.95 -17.68 -8.98
CA PRO A 44 2.14 -18.89 -9.09
C PRO A 44 1.76 -19.16 -10.56
N LYS A 45 1.68 -20.44 -10.96
CA LYS A 45 1.30 -20.84 -12.33
C LYS A 45 -0.17 -20.56 -12.65
N TYR A 46 -1.02 -20.51 -11.63
CA TYR A 46 -2.47 -20.29 -11.75
C TYR A 46 -2.97 -19.36 -10.64
N ALA A 47 -4.08 -18.67 -10.89
CA ALA A 47 -4.73 -17.82 -9.89
C ALA A 47 -5.35 -18.68 -8.78
N ARG A 48 -5.15 -18.31 -7.51
CA ARG A 48 -5.73 -19.03 -6.36
C ARG A 48 -7.25 -18.86 -6.23
N LYS A 49 -7.77 -17.77 -6.79
CA LYS A 49 -9.20 -17.45 -6.87
C LYS A 49 -9.47 -17.00 -8.29
N ALA A 50 -10.56 -17.48 -8.87
CA ALA A 50 -10.96 -17.10 -10.22
C ALA A 50 -11.36 -15.61 -10.30
N VAL A 51 -12.03 -15.09 -9.26
CA VAL A 51 -12.55 -13.73 -9.21
C VAL A 51 -12.02 -13.00 -7.97
N PRO A 52 -11.58 -11.72 -8.10
CA PRO A 52 -11.21 -10.91 -6.94
C PRO A 52 -12.42 -10.65 -6.05
N HIS A 53 -12.16 -10.46 -4.75
CA HIS A 53 -13.23 -10.13 -3.81
C HIS A 53 -13.66 -8.67 -4.01
N LEU A 54 -14.97 -8.46 -4.20
CA LEU A 54 -15.54 -7.13 -4.35
C LEU A 54 -15.64 -6.42 -2.99
N GLN A 55 -15.53 -5.08 -3.02
CA GLN A 55 -15.75 -4.29 -1.81
C GLN A 55 -17.17 -4.53 -1.30
N LYS A 56 -17.27 -5.02 -0.06
CA LYS A 56 -18.57 -5.33 0.58
C LYS A 56 -19.23 -4.09 1.21
N MET A 57 -18.44 -3.07 1.53
CA MET A 57 -18.85 -1.89 2.29
C MET A 57 -19.09 -0.70 1.34
N ASP A 58 -20.15 -0.80 0.55
CA ASP A 58 -20.55 0.26 -0.39
C ASP A 58 -21.34 1.37 0.30
N LYS A 59 -21.60 2.51 -0.39
CA LYS A 59 -22.29 3.67 0.22
C LYS A 59 -23.63 3.29 0.84
N TYR A 60 -24.41 2.53 0.08
CA TYR A 60 -25.78 2.16 0.42
C TYR A 60 -25.85 1.16 1.56
N ARG A 61 -24.79 0.38 1.78
CA ARG A 61 -24.71 -0.56 2.89
C ARG A 61 -24.22 0.14 4.16
N LEU A 62 -23.25 1.03 4.00
CA LEU A 62 -22.64 1.77 5.09
C LEU A 62 -23.66 2.69 5.78
N ILE A 63 -24.38 3.51 5.03
CA ILE A 63 -25.44 4.39 5.54
C ILE A 63 -26.79 3.73 5.21
N ARG A 64 -27.52 3.29 6.23
CA ARG A 64 -28.77 2.54 6.01
C ARG A 64 -29.96 3.48 5.84
N TYR A 65 -30.27 4.26 6.86
CA TYR A 65 -31.39 5.20 6.84
C TYR A 65 -31.15 6.39 7.78
N PRO A 66 -31.73 7.57 7.48
CA PRO A 66 -31.70 8.70 8.38
C PRO A 66 -32.53 8.42 9.65
N LEU A 67 -32.13 9.02 10.76
CA LEU A 67 -32.89 8.98 11.99
C LEU A 67 -33.87 10.15 12.05
N THR A 68 -35.16 9.83 12.11
CA THR A 68 -36.27 10.79 12.06
C THR A 68 -36.99 10.96 13.39
N THR A 69 -36.35 10.62 14.52
CA THR A 69 -36.95 10.85 15.85
C THR A 69 -36.96 12.34 16.19
N GLU A 70 -37.92 12.80 16.98
CA GLU A 70 -38.04 14.23 17.34
C GLU A 70 -36.74 14.80 17.92
N SER A 71 -36.07 14.03 18.78
CA SER A 71 -34.77 14.41 19.36
C SER A 71 -33.63 14.47 18.33
N ALA A 72 -33.71 13.67 17.26
CA ALA A 72 -32.72 13.68 16.18
C ALA A 72 -32.98 14.86 15.23
N MET A 73 -34.25 15.15 14.93
CA MET A 73 -34.64 16.31 14.14
C MET A 73 -34.19 17.62 14.79
N LYS A 74 -34.42 17.78 16.10
CA LYS A 74 -33.92 18.94 16.86
C LYS A 74 -32.40 19.09 16.74
N LYS A 75 -31.63 17.98 16.80
CA LYS A 75 -30.17 18.01 16.62
C LYS A 75 -29.71 18.38 15.20
N ILE A 76 -30.53 18.15 14.19
CA ILE A 76 -30.26 18.58 12.81
C ILE A 76 -30.38 20.10 12.72
N GLU A 77 -31.39 20.67 13.39
CA GLU A 77 -31.68 22.11 13.38
C GLU A 77 -30.71 22.91 14.25
N ASP A 78 -30.49 22.48 15.49
CA ASP A 78 -29.71 23.25 16.48
C ASP A 78 -28.20 23.26 16.17
N ASN A 79 -27.68 22.12 15.70
CA ASN A 79 -26.23 21.89 15.60
C ASN A 79 -25.74 21.65 14.17
N ASN A 80 -26.63 21.68 13.16
CA ASN A 80 -26.30 21.34 11.77
C ASN A 80 -25.63 19.98 11.61
N THR A 81 -26.05 18.98 12.41
CA THR A 81 -25.51 17.61 12.35
C THR A 81 -26.46 16.69 11.60
N LEU A 82 -25.95 15.70 10.87
CA LEU A 82 -26.78 14.67 10.24
C LEU A 82 -26.73 13.38 11.07
N VAL A 83 -27.91 12.84 11.41
CA VAL A 83 -28.04 11.66 12.25
C VAL A 83 -28.49 10.46 11.41
N PHE A 84 -27.67 9.42 11.36
CA PHE A 84 -27.93 8.21 10.56
C PHE A 84 -27.77 6.94 11.38
N ILE A 85 -28.51 5.90 11.00
CA ILE A 85 -28.18 4.52 11.39
C ILE A 85 -27.18 3.94 10.38
N VAL A 86 -26.11 3.37 10.95
CA VAL A 86 -24.94 2.88 10.22
C VAL A 86 -24.75 1.39 10.49
N ASP A 87 -24.13 0.68 9.55
CA ASP A 87 -23.64 -0.69 9.75
C ASP A 87 -22.68 -0.81 10.95
N LEU A 88 -22.86 -1.87 11.75
CA LEU A 88 -22.07 -2.11 12.98
C LEU A 88 -20.56 -2.25 12.74
N THR A 89 -20.17 -2.74 11.57
CA THR A 89 -18.76 -2.94 11.21
C THR A 89 -18.13 -1.72 10.54
N ALA A 90 -18.88 -0.62 10.37
CA ALA A 90 -18.38 0.56 9.68
C ALA A 90 -17.47 1.40 10.58
N ASN A 91 -16.40 1.94 10.00
CA ASN A 91 -15.47 2.83 10.69
C ASN A 91 -15.82 4.31 10.45
N LYS A 92 -15.54 5.17 11.44
CA LYS A 92 -15.75 6.63 11.36
C LYS A 92 -15.12 7.27 10.11
N ARG A 93 -13.93 6.81 9.70
CA ARG A 93 -13.25 7.28 8.50
C ARG A 93 -14.03 6.98 7.22
N GLN A 94 -14.66 5.80 7.14
CA GLN A 94 -15.45 5.39 5.97
C GLN A 94 -16.75 6.19 5.89
N ILE A 95 -17.38 6.47 7.04
CA ILE A 95 -18.58 7.31 7.14
C ILE A 95 -18.27 8.74 6.67
N LYS A 96 -17.17 9.34 7.14
CA LYS A 96 -16.75 10.70 6.79
C LYS A 96 -16.48 10.89 5.29
N VAL A 97 -15.79 9.92 4.66
CA VAL A 97 -15.48 10.00 3.22
C VAL A 97 -16.74 9.89 2.35
N ARG A 98 -17.78 9.24 2.88
CA ARG A 98 -18.96 8.86 2.09
C ARG A 98 -20.15 9.77 2.29
N LEU A 99 -20.28 10.38 3.45
CA LEU A 99 -21.14 11.53 3.63
C LEU A 99 -20.57 12.68 2.79
N PRO A 100 -21.30 13.16 1.77
CA PRO A 100 -20.89 14.40 1.12
C PRO A 100 -20.89 15.50 2.19
N PRO A 101 -19.82 16.31 2.32
CA PRO A 101 -19.87 17.49 3.16
C PRO A 101 -21.08 18.30 2.71
N SER A 102 -21.99 18.54 3.64
CA SER A 102 -23.26 19.19 3.38
C SER A 102 -23.04 20.57 2.76
N LEU A 103 -23.71 20.76 1.62
CA LEU A 103 -23.95 21.99 0.87
C LEU A 103 -22.82 22.45 -0.07
N PRO A 104 -23.15 22.80 -1.33
CA PRO A 104 -22.21 23.54 -2.14
C PRO A 104 -21.88 24.85 -1.41
N PRO A 105 -20.61 25.29 -1.34
CA PRO A 105 -20.37 26.70 -1.08
C PRO A 105 -21.19 27.46 -2.14
N SER A 106 -22.03 28.39 -1.69
CA SER A 106 -22.76 29.31 -2.55
C SER A 106 -21.87 29.73 -3.71
N LEU A 107 -22.29 29.37 -4.93
CA LEU A 107 -21.57 29.70 -6.16
C LEU A 107 -21.38 31.23 -6.20
N PRO A 108 -20.15 31.77 -6.21
CA PRO A 108 -19.98 33.14 -6.63
C PRO A 108 -20.33 33.20 -8.11
N SER A 109 -21.41 33.92 -8.38
CA SER A 109 -21.91 34.28 -9.69
C SER A 109 -20.89 35.12 -10.46
N VAL A 110 -19.88 34.50 -11.09
CA VAL A 110 -19.14 35.13 -12.19
C VAL A 110 -18.67 34.03 -13.15
N LEU A 111 -19.43 33.83 -14.22
CA LEU A 111 -18.94 33.15 -15.42
C LEU A 111 -18.01 34.11 -16.18
N PRO A 112 -16.72 33.83 -16.38
CA PRO A 112 -15.96 34.55 -17.40
C PRO A 112 -16.30 33.96 -18.79
N PRO A 113 -16.68 34.79 -19.78
CA PRO A 113 -16.86 34.33 -21.15
C PRO A 113 -15.53 34.47 -21.89
N PHE A 114 -14.70 33.42 -21.96
CA PHE A 114 -13.58 33.42 -22.90
C PHE A 114 -13.37 32.05 -23.54
N LEU A 115 -14.11 31.92 -24.65
CA LEU A 115 -13.85 31.30 -25.96
C LEU A 115 -12.82 30.15 -26.14
N PRO A 116 -13.14 29.20 -27.06
CA PRO A 116 -12.33 28.03 -27.39
C PRO A 116 -11.31 28.37 -28.48
N PHE A 117 -10.10 27.76 -28.49
CA PHE A 117 -9.26 27.60 -29.70
C PHE A 117 -8.03 26.71 -29.40
N PRO A 118 -7.37 26.12 -30.42
CA PRO A 118 -7.60 24.74 -30.81
C PRO A 118 -6.38 23.82 -30.66
N LEU A 119 -6.64 22.53 -30.86
CA LEU A 119 -5.79 21.47 -31.41
C LEU A 119 -4.38 21.89 -31.89
N LEU A 120 -3.36 21.14 -31.47
CA LEU A 120 -2.54 20.38 -32.40
C LEU A 120 -1.84 19.18 -31.69
N PRO A 121 -1.60 18.05 -32.40
CA PRO A 121 -1.25 16.75 -31.85
C PRO A 121 0.19 16.31 -32.20
N PHE A 122 0.54 15.10 -31.74
CA PHE A 122 1.60 14.18 -32.24
C PHE A 122 3.04 14.36 -31.69
N ILE A 123 3.54 13.36 -30.92
CA ILE A 123 4.58 12.34 -31.28
C ILE A 123 6.01 12.83 -30.91
N HIS A 124 6.98 12.12 -30.32
CA HIS A 124 7.33 10.71 -30.04
C HIS A 124 8.07 10.68 -28.67
N ALA A 125 7.79 9.74 -27.77
CA ALA A 125 8.66 8.59 -27.48
C ALA A 125 10.18 8.84 -27.54
N PHE A 126 10.90 8.72 -26.41
CA PHE A 126 12.02 7.78 -26.18
C PHE A 126 12.76 8.08 -24.85
N VAL A 127 12.77 7.09 -23.93
CA VAL A 127 13.98 6.49 -23.26
C VAL A 127 14.88 7.48 -22.46
N ILE A 128 15.05 7.41 -21.12
CA ILE A 128 15.71 6.37 -20.30
C ILE A 128 15.37 6.57 -18.79
N PRO A 129 15.14 5.48 -18.03
CA PRO A 129 15.06 5.45 -16.57
C PRO A 129 16.44 5.15 -15.94
N LEU A 130 16.80 5.80 -14.82
CA LEU A 130 17.77 5.37 -13.78
C LEU A 130 18.21 6.59 -12.96
N LEU A 131 17.75 6.70 -11.70
CA LEU A 131 18.61 6.82 -10.52
C LEU A 131 17.77 6.90 -9.22
N SER A 132 17.96 5.86 -8.39
CA SER A 132 18.11 5.90 -6.93
C SER A 132 17.32 6.95 -6.14
N ALA A 133 16.35 6.56 -5.32
CA ALA A 133 16.61 5.95 -4.02
C ALA A 133 17.71 6.68 -3.21
N PHE A 134 17.33 7.78 -2.57
CA PHE A 134 17.85 8.22 -1.28
C PHE A 134 16.60 8.46 -0.41
N LEU A 135 16.20 7.51 0.43
CA LEU A 135 16.73 7.25 1.78
C LEU A 135 16.60 8.47 2.71
N CYS A 136 16.06 8.18 3.90
CA CYS A 136 15.90 9.00 5.11
C CYS A 136 14.53 9.66 5.26
N HIS A 137 13.60 9.11 6.04
CA HIS A 137 13.66 8.95 7.51
C HIS A 137 13.70 10.29 8.23
N TRP A 138 12.51 10.87 8.46
CA TRP A 138 12.26 11.58 9.71
C TRP A 138 10.84 11.29 10.21
N CYS A 139 10.80 11.07 11.52
CA CYS A 139 9.72 10.59 12.37
C CYS A 139 8.83 11.79 12.82
N PRO A 140 8.04 11.69 13.90
CA PRO A 140 6.58 11.51 13.93
C PRO A 140 5.79 12.71 14.47
N GLY A 141 4.46 12.63 14.40
CA GLY A 141 3.57 13.10 15.46
C GLY A 141 3.20 14.60 15.52
N ALA A 142 1.95 14.90 15.18
CA ALA A 142 1.17 15.96 15.82
C ALA A 142 -0.33 15.74 15.53
N SER A 143 -1.06 15.29 16.55
CA SER A 143 -2.51 15.39 16.61
C SER A 143 -2.91 16.84 16.90
N PRO A 144 -4.09 17.27 16.43
CA PRO A 144 -5.12 17.70 17.36
C PRO A 144 -6.38 16.88 17.06
N GLY A 145 -6.90 16.11 18.00
CA GLY A 145 -7.57 16.71 19.15
C GLY A 145 -8.89 17.32 18.67
N PHE A 146 -9.83 16.46 18.27
CA PHE A 146 -11.24 16.84 18.14
C PHE A 146 -12.07 15.67 18.66
N ASP A 147 -12.22 15.71 19.97
CA ASP A 147 -13.21 14.94 20.70
C ASP A 147 -14.59 15.45 20.27
N SER A 148 -15.34 14.56 19.63
CA SER A 148 -16.79 14.68 19.59
C SER A 148 -17.34 13.27 19.72
N GLU A 149 -17.85 13.02 20.91
CA GLU A 149 -18.51 11.81 21.36
C GLU A 149 -19.54 11.33 20.32
N ILE A 150 -19.29 10.16 19.75
CA ILE A 150 -20.30 9.41 19.00
C ILE A 150 -20.91 8.45 20.01
N PHE A 151 -22.05 8.85 20.57
CA PHE A 151 -22.86 8.02 21.46
C PHE A 151 -23.43 6.83 20.67
N TYR A 152 -22.88 5.64 20.90
CA TYR A 152 -23.51 4.38 20.50
C TYR A 152 -24.59 4.04 21.53
N LEU A 153 -25.87 4.17 21.16
CA LEU A 153 -26.93 3.48 21.89
C LEU A 153 -26.83 1.99 21.55
N ARG A 154 -26.22 1.23 22.46
CA ARG A 154 -26.26 -0.23 22.48
C ARG A 154 -27.66 -0.65 22.92
N PRO A 155 -28.46 -1.36 22.10
CA PRO A 155 -29.77 -1.84 22.52
C PRO A 155 -29.59 -2.89 23.63
N SER A 156 -30.15 -2.63 24.81
CA SER A 156 -30.26 -3.60 25.89
C SER A 156 -31.25 -4.69 25.50
N LEU A 157 -30.83 -5.96 25.58
CA LEU A 157 -31.69 -7.13 25.44
C LEU A 157 -32.81 -7.09 26.49
N PRO A 158 -34.07 -7.43 26.15
CA PRO A 158 -35.14 -7.53 27.14
C PRO A 158 -34.93 -8.77 28.03
N PRO A 159 -35.27 -8.68 29.34
CA PRO A 159 -35.18 -9.83 30.24
C PRO A 159 -36.23 -10.89 29.88
N SER A 160 -35.81 -12.15 29.87
CA SER A 160 -36.68 -13.31 29.78
C SER A 160 -37.64 -13.34 30.98
N LEU A 161 -38.95 -13.39 30.69
CA LEU A 161 -40.01 -13.56 31.67
C LEU A 161 -40.02 -15.02 32.21
N PRO A 162 -40.48 -15.23 33.46
CA PRO A 162 -40.34 -16.49 34.19
C PRO A 162 -41.19 -17.64 33.63
#